data_AF-A0A2W5U1X5-F1
#
_entry.id   AF-A0A2W5U1X5-F1
#
_cell.length_a   1.000
_cell.length_b   1.000
_cell.length_c   1.000
_cell.angle_alpha   90.00
_cell.angle_beta   90.00
_cell.angle_gamma   90.00
#
_symmetry.space_group_name_H-M   'P 1'
#
loop_
_entity.id
_entity.type
_entity.pdbx_description
1 polymer ?
#
loop_
_entity_poly.entity_id
_entity_poly.type
_entity_poly.pdbx_seq_one_letter_code
_entity_poly.pdbx_strand_id
1 'polypeptide(L)'
;MSASPARFASVDALRGLTVAAMLLVNTPGDWSHVYAPLLHAEWHGVTPTDLVLPFFLFIVGVSVALGVVPRMEAGVPPAVLRRTVLWRAAKIIALGLALHLLAFLLLDRPSFRPWGVLQRIGLCFAIVGVVALYVTPRMQWGLIVALLLGYWVLMAPWGYAPYTNLAARIDTVLFAP
;
A
#
# COMPACT_ATOMS: atom_id res chain seq x y z
N MET A 1 33.67 9.16 -11.49
CA MET A 1 33.20 7.81 -11.07
C MET A 1 31.84 7.98 -10.43
N SER A 2 30.76 7.58 -11.11
CA SER A 2 29.42 7.62 -10.52
C SER A 2 29.36 6.57 -9.41
N ALA A 3 29.38 7.00 -8.15
CA ALA A 3 29.21 6.10 -7.02
C ALA A 3 27.89 5.32 -7.20
N SER A 4 27.97 3.99 -7.22
CA SER A 4 26.77 3.15 -7.22
C SER A 4 25.93 3.51 -5.99
N PRO A 5 24.62 3.76 -6.16
CA PRO A 5 23.78 4.12 -5.03
C PRO A 5 23.86 3.04 -3.95
N ALA A 6 24.09 3.45 -2.70
CA ALA A 6 24.19 2.55 -1.57
C ALA A 6 22.89 1.74 -1.43
N ARG A 7 23.00 0.41 -1.57
CA ARG A 7 21.87 -0.50 -1.42
C ARG A 7 21.78 -0.96 0.03
N PHE A 8 20.63 -0.75 0.66
CA PHE A 8 20.40 -1.14 2.04
C PHE A 8 19.84 -2.57 2.11
N ALA A 9 20.70 -3.53 2.46
CA ALA A 9 20.31 -4.94 2.56
C ALA A 9 19.19 -5.19 3.58
N SER A 10 19.16 -4.43 4.68
CA SER A 10 18.10 -4.49 5.71
C SER A 10 16.73 -4.12 5.16
N VAL A 11 16.66 -3.14 4.26
CA VAL A 11 15.40 -2.69 3.62
C VAL A 11 14.85 -3.78 2.70
N ASP A 12 15.74 -4.41 1.93
CA ASP A 12 15.34 -5.50 1.04
C ASP A 12 14.94 -6.76 1.82
N ALA A 13 15.66 -7.09 2.91
CA ALA A 13 15.32 -8.21 3.80
C ALA A 13 13.96 -8.01 4.46
N LEU A 14 13.68 -6.82 5.01
CA LEU A 14 12.39 -6.52 5.63
C LEU A 14 11.25 -6.60 4.61
N ARG A 15 11.45 -6.07 3.40
CA ARG A 15 10.45 -6.18 2.31
C ARG A 15 10.19 -7.65 1.97
N GLY A 16 11.23 -8.45 1.80
CA GLY A 16 11.10 -9.89 1.53
C GLY A 16 10.35 -10.62 2.65
N LEU A 17 10.70 -10.33 3.91
CA LEU A 17 10.05 -10.91 5.08
C LEU A 17 8.55 -10.57 5.14
N THR A 18 8.19 -9.31 4.90
CA THR A 18 6.77 -8.90 4.89
C THR A 18 5.97 -9.55 3.75
N VAL A 19 6.58 -9.80 2.58
CA VAL A 19 5.93 -10.56 1.50
C VAL A 19 5.77 -12.04 1.87
N ALA A 20 6.81 -12.66 2.45
CA ALA A 20 6.73 -14.04 2.92
C ALA A 20 5.65 -14.21 4.00
N ALA A 21 5.60 -13.29 4.97
CA ALA A 21 4.55 -13.26 6.00
C ALA A 21 3.16 -13.07 5.37
N MET A 22 3.01 -12.17 4.39
CA MET A 22 1.75 -11.95 3.69
C MET A 22 1.27 -13.23 2.99
N LEU A 23 2.16 -14.00 2.36
CA LEU A 23 1.80 -15.29 1.76
C LEU A 23 1.41 -16.32 2.82
N LEU A 24 2.16 -16.40 3.93
CA LEU A 24 1.88 -17.34 5.02
C LEU A 24 0.49 -17.14 5.63
N VAL A 25 0.11 -15.89 5.89
CA VAL A 25 -1.15 -15.58 6.59
C VAL A 25 -2.37 -15.57 5.67
N ASN A 26 -2.21 -15.31 4.37
CA ASN A 26 -3.31 -15.37 3.40
C ASN A 26 -3.57 -16.80 2.88
N THR A 27 -2.61 -17.70 3.03
CA THR A 27 -2.69 -19.07 2.51
C THR A 27 -2.20 -20.08 3.56
N PRO A 28 -2.95 -20.28 4.66
CA PRO A 28 -2.56 -21.23 5.72
C PRO A 28 -2.67 -22.71 5.30
N GLY A 29 -3.19 -22.99 4.10
CA GLY A 29 -3.49 -24.34 3.62
C GLY A 29 -4.80 -24.87 4.18
N ASP A 30 -4.90 -25.01 5.50
CA ASP A 30 -6.11 -25.42 6.23
C ASP A 30 -6.53 -24.35 7.24
N TRP A 31 -7.69 -23.73 6.98
CA TRP A 31 -8.27 -22.69 7.84
C TRP A 31 -8.76 -23.23 9.20
N SER A 32 -8.94 -24.55 9.35
CA SER A 32 -9.35 -25.15 10.62
C SER A 32 -8.18 -25.39 11.59
N HIS A 33 -6.94 -25.34 11.11
CA HIS A 33 -5.72 -25.62 11.89
C HIS A 33 -4.70 -24.47 11.81
N VAL A 34 -5.15 -23.23 12.04
CA VAL A 34 -4.28 -22.05 12.04
C VAL A 34 -3.84 -21.70 13.45
N TYR A 35 -2.53 -21.47 13.64
CA TYR A 35 -2.00 -20.99 14.90
C TYR A 35 -2.58 -19.61 15.25
N ALA A 36 -3.00 -19.42 16.51
CA ALA A 36 -3.64 -18.18 16.95
C ALA A 36 -2.92 -16.88 16.55
N PRO A 37 -1.58 -16.76 16.60
CA PRO A 37 -0.89 -15.53 16.19
C PRO A 37 -0.94 -15.22 14.68
N LEU A 38 -1.29 -16.20 13.85
CA LEU A 38 -1.42 -16.06 12.39
C LEU A 38 -2.84 -15.67 11.97
N LEU A 39 -3.81 -15.70 12.89
CA LEU A 39 -5.17 -15.25 12.64
C LEU A 39 -5.28 -13.73 12.73
N HIS A 40 -6.17 -13.17 11.91
CA HIS A 40 -6.58 -11.77 12.01
C HIS A 40 -7.45 -11.54 13.24
N ALA A 41 -7.41 -10.33 13.81
CA ALA A 41 -8.48 -9.91 14.72
C ALA A 41 -9.82 -9.91 13.98
N GLU A 42 -10.91 -10.28 14.67
CA GLU A 42 -12.24 -10.36 14.02
C GLU A 42 -12.69 -9.02 13.45
N TRP A 43 -12.44 -7.92 14.17
CA TRP A 43 -12.72 -6.58 13.71
C TRP A 43 -11.95 -5.51 14.48
N HIS A 44 -12.14 -5.48 15.81
CA HIS A 44 -11.39 -4.63 16.72
C HIS A 44 -10.29 -5.44 17.40
N GLY A 45 -9.07 -4.90 17.38
CA GLY A 45 -7.88 -5.57 17.92
C GLY A 45 -6.70 -5.41 16.98
N VAL A 46 -5.56 -5.94 17.40
CA VAL A 46 -4.35 -6.01 16.60
C VAL A 46 -3.69 -7.35 16.88
N THR A 47 -3.54 -8.18 15.85
CA THR A 47 -2.69 -9.37 15.87
C THR A 47 -1.40 -9.12 15.07
N PRO A 48 -0.37 -9.97 15.20
CA PRO A 48 0.83 -9.86 14.37
C PRO A 48 0.53 -9.86 12.87
N THR A 49 -0.48 -10.61 12.44
CA THR A 49 -0.94 -10.68 11.05
C THR A 49 -1.43 -9.32 10.54
N ASP A 50 -2.16 -8.57 11.36
CA ASP A 50 -2.71 -7.26 11.00
C ASP A 50 -1.61 -6.21 10.74
N LEU A 51 -0.41 -6.41 11.29
CA LEU A 51 0.72 -5.52 11.13
C LEU A 51 1.54 -5.76 9.85
N VAL A 52 1.35 -6.89 9.17
CA VAL A 52 2.12 -7.26 7.97
C VAL A 52 1.98 -6.21 6.86
N LEU A 53 0.76 -5.82 6.52
CA LEU A 53 0.50 -4.81 5.49
C LEU A 53 1.02 -3.41 5.90
N PRO A 54 0.74 -2.90 7.12
CA PRO A 54 1.35 -1.66 7.61
C PRO A 54 2.89 -1.63 7.52
N PHE A 55 3.57 -2.70 7.92
CA PHE A 55 5.04 -2.77 7.80
C PHE A 55 5.50 -2.79 6.35
N PHE A 56 4.78 -3.49 5.45
CA PHE A 56 5.07 -3.46 4.02
C PHE A 56 4.94 -2.05 3.43
N LEU A 57 3.87 -1.32 3.77
CA LEU A 57 3.67 0.04 3.28
C LEU A 57 4.71 1.02 3.86
N PHE A 58 5.06 0.86 5.14
CA PHE A 58 6.12 1.64 5.77
C PHE A 58 7.46 1.46 5.05
N ILE A 59 7.88 0.22 4.79
CA ILE A 59 9.17 -0.03 4.12
C ILE A 59 9.16 0.40 2.65
N VAL A 60 8.01 0.36 1.98
CA VAL A 60 7.83 0.96 0.64
C VAL A 60 8.04 2.48 0.70
N GLY A 61 7.47 3.17 1.70
CA GLY A 61 7.70 4.60 1.91
C GLY A 61 9.15 4.95 2.20
N VAL A 62 9.81 4.19 3.09
CA VAL A 62 11.26 4.32 3.35
C VAL A 62 12.08 4.11 2.08
N SER A 63 11.69 3.16 1.23
CA SER A 63 12.35 2.91 -0.07
C SER A 63 12.23 4.10 -1.03
N VAL A 64 11.14 4.88 -0.95
CA VAL A 64 11.01 6.15 -1.70
C VAL A 64 11.98 7.19 -1.13
N ALA A 65 12.01 7.38 0.19
CA ALA A 65 12.91 8.35 0.82
C ALA A 65 14.38 8.05 0.47
N LEU A 66 14.83 6.80 0.62
CA LEU A 66 16.21 6.39 0.34
C LEU A 66 16.54 6.32 -1.15
N GLY A 67 15.54 6.12 -2.02
CA GLY A 67 15.75 5.96 -3.46
C GLY A 67 15.60 7.25 -4.28
N VAL A 68 14.78 8.19 -3.81
CA VAL A 68 14.43 9.42 -4.54
C VAL A 68 15.15 10.64 -3.98
N VAL A 69 15.18 10.83 -2.66
CA VAL A 69 15.74 12.04 -2.02
C VAL A 69 17.22 12.22 -2.35
N PRO A 70 18.10 11.20 -2.22
CA PRO A 70 19.52 11.38 -2.55
C PRO A 70 19.76 11.73 -4.03
N ARG A 71 18.87 11.28 -4.93
CA ARG A 71 18.95 11.62 -6.36
C ARG A 71 18.54 13.05 -6.63
N MET A 72 17.57 13.59 -5.88
CA MET A 72 17.22 15.01 -5.94
C MET A 72 18.39 15.86 -5.46
N GLU A 73 19.00 15.51 -4.33
CA GLU A 73 20.15 16.22 -3.75
C GLU A 73 21.37 16.17 -4.68
N ALA A 74 21.54 15.08 -5.43
CA ALA A 74 22.55 14.95 -6.49
C ALA A 74 22.23 15.77 -7.76
N GLY A 75 21.19 16.60 -7.77
CA GLY A 75 20.86 17.52 -8.86
C GLY A 75 20.06 16.90 -10.01
N VAL A 76 19.49 15.70 -9.85
CA VAL A 76 18.63 15.12 -10.89
C VAL A 76 17.34 15.94 -11.02
N PRO A 77 16.93 16.33 -12.25
CA PRO A 77 15.73 17.15 -12.43
C PRO A 77 14.47 16.49 -11.84
N PRO A 78 13.63 17.23 -11.08
CA PRO A 78 12.41 16.68 -10.47
C PRO A 78 11.46 16.02 -11.47
N ALA A 79 11.39 16.52 -12.71
CA ALA A 79 10.57 15.94 -13.77
C ALA A 79 10.99 14.50 -14.14
N VAL A 80 12.30 14.19 -14.13
CA VAL A 80 12.84 12.86 -14.43
C VAL A 80 12.50 11.89 -13.31
N LEU A 81 12.66 12.33 -12.06
CA LEU A 81 12.32 11.52 -10.89
C LEU A 81 10.81 11.28 -10.80
N ARG A 82 10.00 12.30 -11.04
CA ARG A 82 8.53 12.19 -11.11
C ARG A 82 8.11 11.17 -12.16
N ARG A 83 8.66 11.23 -13.37
CA ARG A 83 8.37 10.24 -14.43
C ARG A 83 8.74 8.83 -13.99
N THR A 84 9.87 8.67 -13.30
CA THR A 84 10.34 7.37 -12.80
C THR A 84 9.38 6.81 -11.73
N VAL A 85 8.95 7.64 -10.77
CA VAL A 85 7.98 7.28 -9.73
C VAL A 85 6.64 6.89 -10.36
N LEU A 86 6.09 7.73 -11.23
CA LEU A 86 4.81 7.48 -11.88
C LEU A 86 4.85 6.23 -12.77
N TRP A 87 5.96 5.98 -13.46
CA TRP A 87 6.13 4.76 -14.24
C TRP A 87 6.18 3.50 -13.37
N ARG A 88 6.82 3.55 -12.21
CA ARG A 88 6.79 2.45 -11.24
C ARG A 88 5.38 2.19 -10.73
N ALA A 89 4.65 3.25 -10.35
CA ALA A 89 3.25 3.14 -9.94
C ALA A 89 2.36 2.55 -11.04
N ALA A 90 2.50 3.02 -12.28
CA ALA A 90 1.75 2.54 -13.42
C ALA A 90 1.96 1.04 -13.65
N LYS A 91 3.20 0.54 -13.54
CA LYS A 91 3.48 -0.90 -13.62
C LYS A 91 2.81 -1.70 -12.51
N ILE A 92 2.78 -1.19 -11.28
CA ILE A 92 2.11 -1.86 -10.15
C ILE A 92 0.61 -1.94 -10.39
N ILE A 93 -0.01 -0.83 -10.83
CA ILE A 93 -1.45 -0.77 -11.15
C ILE A 93 -1.78 -1.71 -12.31
N ALA A 94 -0.99 -1.65 -13.40
CA ALA A 94 -1.18 -2.49 -14.57
C ALA A 94 -1.05 -3.98 -14.23
N LEU A 95 -0.06 -4.36 -13.41
CA LEU A 95 0.09 -5.73 -12.93
C LEU A 95 -1.12 -6.17 -12.10
N GLY A 96 -1.60 -5.34 -11.18
CA GLY A 96 -2.79 -5.63 -10.39
C GLY A 96 -4.04 -5.82 -11.25
N LEU A 97 -4.24 -4.96 -12.25
CA LEU A 97 -5.37 -5.05 -13.17
C LEU A 97 -5.29 -6.30 -14.06
N ALA A 98 -4.09 -6.62 -14.55
CA ALA A 98 -3.86 -7.84 -15.33
C ALA A 98 -4.16 -9.10 -14.50
N LEU A 99 -3.72 -9.14 -13.23
CA LEU A 99 -4.03 -10.26 -12.33
C LEU A 99 -5.53 -10.40 -12.06
N HIS A 100 -6.25 -9.29 -11.84
CA HIS A 100 -7.71 -9.33 -11.66
C HIS A 100 -8.45 -9.72 -12.95
N LEU A 101 -7.98 -9.27 -14.11
CA LEU A 101 -8.56 -9.65 -15.40
C LEU A 101 -8.35 -11.14 -15.66
N LEU A 102 -7.15 -11.65 -15.42
CA LEU A 102 -6.85 -13.06 -15.55
C LEU A 102 -7.69 -13.90 -14.57
N ALA A 103 -7.83 -13.47 -13.32
CA ALA A 103 -8.68 -14.13 -12.34
C ALA A 103 -10.16 -14.15 -12.77
N PHE A 104 -10.66 -13.07 -13.36
CA PHE A 104 -12.02 -13.02 -13.89
C PHE A 104 -12.24 -14.01 -15.04
N LEU A 105 -11.28 -14.10 -15.96
CA LEU A 105 -11.37 -14.96 -17.15
C LEU A 105 -11.11 -16.44 -16.86
N LEU A 106 -10.21 -16.78 -15.92
CA LEU A 106 -9.76 -18.17 -15.69
C LEU A 106 -10.44 -18.84 -14.48
N LEU A 107 -11.03 -18.09 -13.55
CA LEU A 107 -11.63 -18.63 -12.32
C LEU A 107 -13.15 -18.45 -12.26
N ASP A 108 -13.80 -18.21 -13.41
CA ASP A 108 -15.26 -18.02 -13.57
C ASP A 108 -15.88 -17.11 -12.49
N ARG A 109 -15.21 -15.99 -12.19
CA ARG A 109 -15.68 -15.07 -11.16
C ARG A 109 -16.94 -14.34 -11.65
N PRO A 110 -17.99 -14.24 -10.82
CA PRO A 110 -19.28 -13.67 -11.24
C PRO A 110 -19.23 -12.16 -11.52
N SER A 111 -18.21 -11.45 -11.03
CA SER A 111 -18.05 -10.01 -11.23
C SER A 111 -16.58 -9.61 -11.31
N PHE A 112 -16.30 -8.61 -12.15
CA PHE A 112 -14.97 -8.01 -12.25
C PHE A 112 -14.81 -6.88 -11.24
N ARG A 113 -13.92 -7.06 -10.24
CA ARG A 113 -13.62 -6.04 -9.22
C ARG A 113 -12.22 -5.45 -9.47
N PRO A 114 -12.08 -4.29 -10.14
CA PRO A 114 -10.77 -3.77 -10.55
C PRO A 114 -9.89 -3.26 -9.40
N TRP A 115 -10.46 -2.92 -8.24
CA TRP A 115 -9.76 -2.27 -7.14
C TRP A 115 -9.19 -3.27 -6.12
N GLY A 116 -7.99 -3.77 -6.39
CA GLY A 116 -7.22 -4.61 -5.47
C GLY A 116 -6.18 -3.86 -4.65
N VAL A 117 -5.43 -4.61 -3.84
CA VAL A 117 -4.36 -4.09 -2.98
C VAL A 117 -3.25 -3.45 -3.84
N LEU A 118 -2.85 -4.06 -4.96
CA LEU A 118 -1.79 -3.52 -5.82
C LEU A 118 -2.15 -2.15 -6.38
N GLN A 119 -3.38 -1.95 -6.83
CA GLN A 119 -3.87 -0.69 -7.39
C GLN A 119 -3.80 0.43 -6.33
N ARG A 120 -4.25 0.13 -5.10
CA ARG A 120 -4.18 1.05 -3.96
C ARG A 120 -2.73 1.40 -3.61
N ILE A 121 -1.85 0.40 -3.57
CA ILE A 121 -0.40 0.60 -3.33
C ILE A 121 0.22 1.46 -4.42
N GLY A 122 -0.10 1.19 -5.69
CA GLY A 122 0.41 1.97 -6.83
C GLY A 122 -0.03 3.44 -6.76
N LEU A 123 -1.29 3.70 -6.42
CA LEU A 123 -1.80 5.06 -6.25
C LEU A 123 -1.12 5.78 -5.07
N CYS A 124 -1.04 5.13 -3.91
CA CYS A 124 -0.34 5.68 -2.74
C CYS A 124 1.14 5.94 -3.06
N PHE A 125 1.82 5.03 -3.75
CA PHE A 125 3.21 5.20 -4.16
C PHE A 125 3.39 6.40 -5.10
N ALA A 126 2.49 6.57 -6.08
CA ALA A 126 2.52 7.73 -6.97
C ALA A 126 2.36 9.04 -6.20
N ILE A 127 1.34 9.13 -5.33
CA ILE A 127 1.04 10.33 -4.55
C ILE A 127 2.19 10.65 -3.60
N VAL A 128 2.60 9.68 -2.77
CA VAL A 128 3.69 9.86 -1.79
C VAL A 128 5.01 10.19 -2.48
N GLY A 129 5.32 9.54 -3.61
CA GLY A 129 6.52 9.84 -4.37
C GLY A 129 6.51 11.25 -4.97
N VAL A 130 5.36 11.75 -5.43
CA VAL A 130 5.23 13.16 -5.87
C VAL A 130 5.34 14.11 -4.68
N VAL A 131 4.68 13.80 -3.56
CA VAL A 131 4.78 14.59 -2.32
C VAL A 131 6.24 14.69 -1.86
N ALA A 132 6.99 13.59 -1.89
CA ALA A 132 8.41 13.58 -1.53
C ALA A 132 9.29 14.47 -2.43
N LEU A 133 8.89 14.69 -3.69
CA LEU A 133 9.63 15.53 -4.64
C LEU A 133 9.35 17.04 -4.47
N TYR A 134 8.14 17.41 -4.05
CA TYR A 134 7.67 18.81 -4.13
C TYR A 134 7.27 19.41 -2.77
N VAL A 135 7.08 18.59 -1.74
CA VAL A 135 6.56 19.03 -0.44
C VAL A 135 7.67 18.96 0.60
N THR A 136 7.84 20.05 1.34
CA THR A 136 8.87 20.13 2.40
C THR A 136 8.56 19.18 3.56
N PRO A 137 9.56 18.67 4.31
CA PRO A 137 9.34 17.75 5.42
C PRO A 137 8.36 18.27 6.49
N ARG A 138 8.36 19.58 6.77
CA ARG A 138 7.41 20.20 7.71
C ARG A 138 5.97 20.11 7.21
N MET A 139 5.75 20.36 5.92
CA MET A 139 4.42 20.24 5.31
C MET A 139 3.98 18.77 5.20
N GLN A 140 4.91 17.82 5.05
CA GLN A 140 4.59 16.39 5.08
C GLN A 140 4.00 15.96 6.44
N TRP A 141 4.54 16.46 7.55
CA TRP A 141 3.93 16.26 8.87
C TRP A 141 2.52 16.83 8.96
N GLY A 142 2.32 18.05 8.45
CA GLY A 142 0.98 18.65 8.33
C GLY A 142 0.02 17.80 7.50
N LEU A 143 0.48 17.24 6.38
CA LEU A 143 -0.30 16.35 5.53
C LEU A 143 -0.67 15.05 6.26
N ILE A 144 0.26 14.44 6.99
CA ILE A 144 0.01 13.23 7.80
C ILE A 144 -1.09 13.52 8.82
N VAL A 145 -0.94 14.60 9.60
CA VAL A 145 -1.94 15.00 10.60
C VAL A 145 -3.29 15.29 9.95
N ALA A 146 -3.30 16.03 8.84
CA ALA A 146 -4.52 16.36 8.11
C ALA A 146 -5.22 15.11 7.55
N LEU A 147 -4.48 14.14 7.02
CA LEU A 147 -5.04 12.88 6.53
C LEU A 147 -5.61 12.03 7.67
N LEU A 148 -4.90 11.92 8.79
CA LEU A 148 -5.36 11.13 9.94
C LEU A 148 -6.59 11.76 10.59
N LEU A 149 -6.55 13.05 10.89
CA LEU A 149 -7.69 13.78 11.48
C LEU A 149 -8.85 13.87 10.49
N GLY A 150 -8.58 14.13 9.21
CA GLY A 150 -9.60 14.18 8.16
C GLY A 150 -10.30 12.84 8.01
N TYR A 151 -9.56 11.73 7.98
CA TYR A 151 -10.15 10.40 7.95
C TYR A 151 -10.99 10.12 9.20
N TRP A 152 -10.49 10.47 10.38
CA TRP A 152 -11.22 10.31 11.63
C TRP A 152 -12.54 11.10 11.64
N VAL A 153 -12.51 12.39 11.26
CA VAL A 153 -13.70 13.26 11.18
C VAL A 153 -14.72 12.73 10.17
N LEU A 154 -14.26 12.21 9.02
CA LEU A 154 -15.16 11.63 8.02
C LEU A 154 -15.84 10.35 8.52
N MET A 155 -15.13 9.53 9.31
CA MET A 155 -15.63 8.25 9.80
C MET A 155 -16.48 8.38 11.07
N ALA A 156 -16.16 9.32 11.97
CA ALA A 156 -16.79 9.45 13.28
C ALA A 156 -18.34 9.49 13.26
N PRO A 157 -19.01 10.21 12.34
CA PRO A 157 -20.48 10.25 12.29
C PRO A 157 -21.13 8.92 11.86
N TRP A 158 -20.39 8.06 11.17
CA TRP A 158 -20.91 6.83 10.56
C TRP A 158 -20.57 5.57 11.37
N GLY A 159 -19.80 5.73 12.44
CA GLY A 159 -19.30 4.63 13.26
C GLY A 159 -18.20 3.81 12.59
N TYR A 160 -17.69 2.82 13.34
CA TYR A 160 -16.56 1.98 12.93
C TYR A 160 -16.94 0.52 12.73
N ALA A 161 -18.22 0.17 12.81
CA ALA A 161 -18.68 -1.20 12.63
C ALA A 161 -18.45 -1.67 11.17
N PRO A 162 -18.28 -2.98 10.96
CA PRO A 162 -18.10 -3.54 9.63
C PRO A 162 -19.34 -3.27 8.77
N TYR A 163 -19.13 -3.11 7.47
CA TYR A 163 -20.16 -2.93 6.42
C TYR A 163 -21.08 -1.71 6.54
N THR A 164 -21.04 -0.97 7.65
CA THR A 164 -21.96 0.14 7.94
C THR A 164 -21.28 1.50 7.93
N ASN A 165 -19.96 1.51 8.11
CA ASN A 165 -19.15 2.72 8.09
C ASN A 165 -19.12 3.38 6.69
N LEU A 166 -18.70 4.65 6.66
CA LEU A 166 -18.69 5.46 5.44
C LEU A 166 -17.88 4.81 4.30
N ALA A 167 -16.71 4.27 4.61
CA ALA A 167 -15.84 3.65 3.62
C ALA A 167 -16.50 2.42 2.98
N ALA A 168 -17.16 1.57 3.78
CA ALA A 168 -17.89 0.41 3.28
C ALA A 168 -19.08 0.80 2.40
N ARG A 169 -19.82 1.86 2.77
CA ARG A 169 -20.92 2.38 1.94
C ARG A 169 -20.44 2.88 0.59
N ILE A 170 -19.36 3.66 0.58
CA ILE A 170 -18.76 4.16 -0.67
C ILE A 170 -18.29 3.00 -1.54
N ASP A 171 -17.60 2.01 -0.95
CA ASP A 171 -17.12 0.83 -1.67
C ASP A 171 -18.28 0.02 -2.26
N THR A 172 -19.35 -0.15 -1.50
CA THR A 172 -20.55 -0.88 -1.95
C THR A 172 -21.26 -0.12 -3.08
N VAL A 173 -21.48 1.18 -2.93
CA VAL A 173 -22.19 1.98 -3.96
C VAL A 173 -21.40 2.05 -5.28
N LEU A 174 -20.07 2.14 -5.20
CA LEU A 174 -19.23 2.28 -6.39
C LEU A 174 -18.83 0.95 -7.03
N PHE A 175 -18.69 -0.11 -6.24
CA PHE A 175 -17.99 -1.34 -6.66
C PHE A 175 -18.68 -2.65 -6.24
N ALA A 176 -19.85 -2.61 -5.60
CA ALA A 176 -20.68 -3.80 -5.51
C ALA A 176 -21.32 -4.10 -6.89
N PRO A 177 -21.46 -5.38 -7.25
CA PRO A 177 -22.20 -5.78 -8.44
C PRO A 177 -23.70 -5.44 -8.35
#